data_AF-A0A2R6LD33-F1
#
_entry.id   AF-A0A2R6LD33-F1
#
_cell.length_a   1.000
_cell.length_b   1.000
_cell.length_c   1.000
_cell.angle_alpha   90.00
_cell.angle_beta   90.00
_cell.angle_gamma   90.00
#
_symmetry.space_group_name_H-M   'P 1'
#
loop_
_entity.id
_entity.type
_entity.pdbx_description
1 polymer ?
#
loop_
_entity_poly.entity_id
_entity_poly.type
_entity_poly.pdbx_seq_one_letter_code
_entity_poly.pdbx_strand_id
1 'polypeptide(L)'
;MKACVAALKQFPYLNAQLDEENEEIVTKRYYNLGVATATDAGLMVPVVDGVDRKGLLEIARETNELVEQARNRRIDREKLRGGSFTVTNIGGIGGEYATPIVNYPEVAILALGEIRKKPRVVETDDGDEVRPRHVLPLSLSFDHRVVDGAMGARFTNAVMEYLRNPDLLLLE
;
A
#
# COMPACT_ATOMS: atom_id res chain seq x y z
N MET A 1 -0.75 3.36 4.75
CA MET A 1 0.72 3.25 4.93
C MET A 1 1.09 2.54 6.23
N LYS A 2 0.74 3.04 7.43
CA LYS A 2 1.03 2.31 8.70
C LYS A 2 0.47 0.88 8.73
N ALA A 3 -0.77 0.68 8.31
CA ALA A 3 -1.36 -0.66 8.15
C ALA A 3 -0.57 -1.56 7.19
N CYS A 4 -0.06 -1.02 6.08
CA CYS A 4 0.80 -1.76 5.16
C CYS A 4 2.10 -2.17 5.86
N VAL A 5 2.76 -1.24 6.56
CA VAL A 5 4.01 -1.53 7.27
C VAL A 5 3.83 -2.59 8.36
N ALA A 6 2.77 -2.50 9.16
CA ALA A 6 2.46 -3.50 10.17
C ALA A 6 2.27 -4.90 9.54
N ALA A 7 1.56 -4.98 8.41
CA ALA A 7 1.45 -6.22 7.65
C ALA A 7 2.80 -6.65 7.02
N LEU A 8 3.59 -5.74 6.45
CA LEU A 8 4.89 -6.06 5.84
C LEU A 8 5.88 -6.64 6.85
N LYS A 9 5.84 -6.19 8.12
CA LYS A 9 6.62 -6.79 9.23
C LYS A 9 6.28 -8.27 9.43
N GLN A 10 5.02 -8.67 9.24
CA GLN A 10 4.57 -10.07 9.34
C GLN A 10 4.85 -10.88 8.07
N PHE A 11 4.89 -10.21 6.91
CA PHE A 11 5.06 -10.81 5.59
C PHE A 11 6.28 -10.20 4.86
N PRO A 12 7.52 -10.44 5.32
CA PRO A 12 8.72 -9.74 4.85
C PRO A 12 9.04 -9.97 3.37
N TYR A 13 8.56 -11.07 2.77
CA TYR A 13 8.71 -11.32 1.33
C TYR A 13 7.94 -10.33 0.45
N LEU A 14 6.92 -9.66 0.97
CA LEU A 14 6.22 -8.58 0.26
C LEU A 14 7.02 -7.27 0.28
N ASN A 15 8.05 -7.18 1.14
CA ASN A 15 9.00 -6.07 1.23
C ASN A 15 10.38 -6.50 0.71
N ALA A 16 10.42 -7.28 -0.37
CA ALA A 16 11.64 -7.83 -0.94
C ALA A 16 11.90 -7.30 -2.36
N GLN A 17 13.05 -7.71 -2.89
CA GLN A 17 13.43 -7.55 -4.29
C GLN A 17 13.92 -8.91 -4.79
N LEU A 18 13.61 -9.25 -6.04
CA LEU A 18 14.27 -10.36 -6.72
C LEU A 18 15.55 -9.84 -7.39
N ASP A 19 16.69 -10.35 -6.93
CA ASP A 19 17.99 -10.16 -7.57
C ASP A 19 18.19 -11.31 -8.56
N GLU A 20 17.87 -11.07 -9.83
CA GLU A 20 17.99 -12.07 -10.89
C GLU A 20 19.45 -12.37 -11.26
N GLU A 21 20.39 -11.46 -11.00
CA GLU A 21 21.80 -11.66 -11.32
C GLU A 21 22.44 -12.64 -10.34
N ASN A 22 22.12 -12.51 -9.06
CA ASN A 22 22.63 -13.38 -7.99
C ASN A 22 21.69 -14.55 -7.66
N GLU A 23 20.52 -14.66 -8.31
CA GLU A 23 19.48 -15.65 -8.04
C GLU A 23 18.97 -15.62 -6.58
N GLU A 24 18.88 -14.43 -5.98
CA GLU A 24 18.54 -14.24 -4.56
C GLU A 24 17.26 -13.41 -4.36
N ILE A 25 16.54 -13.71 -3.28
CA ILE A 25 15.45 -12.86 -2.80
C ILE A 25 15.97 -12.01 -1.65
N VAL A 26 16.08 -10.70 -1.87
CA VAL A 26 16.61 -9.74 -0.91
C VAL A 26 15.48 -9.09 -0.13
N THR A 27 15.17 -9.62 1.06
CA THR A 27 14.20 -9.01 1.97
C THR A 27 14.75 -7.72 2.57
N LYS A 28 14.01 -6.62 2.50
CA LYS A 28 14.40 -5.32 3.06
C LYS A 28 13.88 -5.17 4.49
N ARG A 29 14.72 -4.66 5.39
CA ARG A 29 14.37 -4.35 6.80
C ARG A 29 14.06 -2.87 7.04
N TYR A 30 14.10 -2.07 5.98
CA TYR A 30 13.60 -0.70 5.98
C TYR A 30 12.24 -0.66 5.27
N TYR A 31 11.40 0.30 5.64
CA TYR A 31 10.04 0.42 5.14
C TYR A 31 9.87 1.77 4.46
N ASN A 32 10.37 1.86 3.22
CA ASN A 32 10.30 3.04 2.40
C ASN A 32 9.14 2.85 1.42
N LEU A 33 8.03 3.54 1.63
CA LEU A 33 6.84 3.29 0.82
C LEU A 33 6.71 4.32 -0.30
N GLY A 34 6.63 3.81 -1.52
CA GLY A 34 6.28 4.59 -2.70
C GLY A 34 4.81 5.02 -2.68
N VAL A 35 4.52 6.24 -3.10
CA VAL A 35 3.17 6.78 -3.27
C VAL A 35 2.97 7.19 -4.71
N ALA A 36 2.26 6.37 -5.47
CA ALA A 36 2.03 6.61 -6.89
C ALA A 36 1.19 7.90 -7.09
N THR A 37 1.78 8.86 -7.78
CA THR A 37 1.27 10.23 -7.93
C THR A 37 1.13 10.59 -9.40
N ALA A 38 -0.12 10.82 -9.83
CA ALA A 38 -0.40 11.35 -11.15
C ALA A 38 0.06 12.82 -11.25
N THR A 39 0.83 13.14 -12.28
CA THR A 39 1.31 14.49 -12.61
C THR A 39 1.06 14.79 -14.09
N ASP A 40 1.18 16.04 -14.50
CA ASP A 40 1.06 16.43 -15.91
C ASP A 40 2.17 15.84 -16.81
N ALA A 41 3.26 15.34 -16.22
CA ALA A 41 4.34 14.66 -16.93
C ALA A 41 4.14 13.14 -17.03
N GLY A 42 3.06 12.61 -16.46
CA GLY A 42 2.85 11.18 -16.24
C GLY A 42 2.96 10.77 -14.78
N LEU A 43 3.13 9.47 -14.54
CA LEU A 43 3.19 8.89 -13.21
C LEU A 43 4.57 9.09 -12.57
N MET A 44 4.61 9.63 -11.36
CA MET A 44 5.80 9.65 -10.51
C MET A 44 5.51 8.87 -9.21
N VAL A 45 6.53 8.25 -8.63
CA VAL A 45 6.39 7.49 -7.37
C VAL A 45 7.34 8.06 -6.32
N PRO A 46 6.99 9.19 -5.67
CA PRO A 46 7.68 9.67 -4.48
C PRO A 46 7.74 8.61 -3.38
N VAL A 47 8.85 8.58 -2.64
CA VAL A 47 9.11 7.60 -1.58
C VAL A 47 9.11 8.31 -0.23
N VAL A 48 8.26 7.82 0.68
CA VAL A 48 8.30 8.21 2.10
C VAL A 48 9.23 7.26 2.83
N ASP A 49 10.35 7.76 3.32
CA ASP A 49 11.40 6.94 3.94
C ASP A 49 11.02 6.51 5.36
N GLY A 50 11.38 5.28 5.77
CA GLY A 50 11.31 4.85 7.17
C GLY A 50 9.94 5.00 7.84
N VAL A 51 8.86 4.64 7.14
CA VAL A 51 7.46 4.77 7.58
C VAL A 51 7.19 4.04 8.90
N ASP A 52 7.94 2.99 9.19
CA ASP A 52 7.88 2.24 10.44
C ASP A 52 8.22 3.08 11.67
N ARG A 53 9.12 4.06 11.51
CA ARG A 53 9.63 4.91 12.60
C ARG A 53 8.85 6.22 12.76
N LYS A 54 7.91 6.50 11.86
CA LYS A 54 7.18 7.77 11.81
C LYS A 54 5.79 7.64 12.41
N GLY A 55 5.32 8.75 13.00
CA GLY A 55 3.95 8.89 13.46
C GLY A 55 2.98 9.10 12.30
N LEU A 56 1.68 8.85 12.51
CA LEU A 56 0.66 9.00 11.46
C LEU A 56 0.61 10.42 10.87
N LEU A 57 0.70 11.44 11.73
CA LEU A 57 0.67 12.86 11.32
C LEU A 57 1.92 13.26 10.53
N GLU A 58 3.07 12.70 10.89
CA GLU A 58 4.33 12.93 10.17
C GLU A 58 4.28 12.31 8.78
N ILE A 59 3.84 11.05 8.68
CA ILE A 59 3.63 10.36 7.40
C ILE A 59 2.65 11.16 6.52
N ALA A 60 1.54 11.63 7.08
CA ALA A 60 0.56 12.40 6.33
C ALA A 60 1.15 13.72 5.78
N ARG A 61 1.90 14.44 6.61
CA ARG A 61 2.55 15.69 6.21
C ARG A 61 3.56 15.45 5.08
N GLU A 62 4.49 14.53 5.27
CA GLU A 62 5.54 14.25 4.29
C GLU A 62 4.99 13.68 2.98
N THR A 63 3.96 12.82 3.06
CA THR A 63 3.28 12.34 1.85
C THR A 63 2.71 13.50 1.05
N ASN A 64 2.02 14.44 1.70
CA ASN A 64 1.44 15.60 1.02
C ASN A 64 2.52 16.49 0.41
N GLU A 65 3.59 16.78 1.15
CA GLU A 65 4.72 17.57 0.66
C GLU A 65 5.37 16.94 -0.58
N LEU A 66 5.63 15.63 -0.56
CA LEU A 66 6.21 14.92 -1.69
C LEU A 66 5.27 14.86 -2.90
N VAL A 67 3.97 14.63 -2.68
CA VAL A 67 2.95 14.65 -3.74
C VAL A 67 2.88 16.02 -4.40
N GLU A 68 2.89 17.10 -3.61
CA GLU A 68 2.90 18.47 -4.13
C GLU A 68 4.18 18.78 -4.91
N GLN A 69 5.35 18.39 -4.38
CA GLN A 69 6.62 18.56 -5.08
C GLN A 69 6.64 17.78 -6.41
N ALA A 70 6.12 16.55 -6.44
CA ALA A 70 6.03 15.75 -7.65
C ALA A 70 5.13 16.41 -8.70
N ARG A 71 3.92 16.86 -8.30
CA ARG A 71 3.00 17.59 -9.20
C ARG A 71 3.63 18.88 -9.75
N ASN A 72 4.35 19.62 -8.91
CA ASN A 72 5.03 20.86 -9.29
C ASN A 72 6.38 20.65 -9.99
N ARG A 73 6.81 19.40 -10.20
CA ARG A 73 8.11 19.03 -10.79
C ARG A 73 9.32 19.63 -10.05
N ARG A 74 9.20 19.77 -8.73
CA ARG A 74 10.25 20.25 -7.83
C ARG A 74 10.82 19.15 -6.94
N ILE A 75 10.35 17.92 -7.12
CA ILE A 75 10.81 16.78 -6.33
C ILE A 75 12.24 16.40 -6.69
N ASP A 76 13.06 16.21 -5.65
CA ASP A 76 14.42 15.73 -5.81
C ASP A 76 14.46 14.28 -6.31
N ARG A 77 15.43 13.96 -7.18
CA ARG A 77 15.57 12.60 -7.75
C ARG A 77 15.80 11.54 -6.68
N GLU A 78 16.40 11.90 -5.56
CA GLU A 78 16.62 11.00 -4.42
C GLU A 78 15.30 10.55 -3.79
N LYS A 79 14.26 11.42 -3.81
CA LYS A 79 12.92 11.12 -3.31
C LYS A 79 12.08 10.25 -4.24
N LEU A 80 12.63 9.85 -5.39
CA LEU A 80 11.98 8.94 -6.34
C LEU A 80 12.64 7.54 -6.34
N ARG A 81 13.55 7.27 -5.40
CA ARG A 81 14.34 6.04 -5.35
C ARG A 81 14.30 5.41 -3.97
N GLY A 82 14.69 4.14 -3.90
CA GLY A 82 14.85 3.43 -2.62
C GLY A 82 13.54 2.97 -1.97
N GLY A 83 12.44 2.93 -2.74
CA GLY A 83 11.19 2.30 -2.32
C GLY A 83 11.35 0.79 -2.13
N SER A 84 10.60 0.22 -1.19
CA SER A 84 10.54 -1.21 -0.91
C SER A 84 9.13 -1.80 -1.08
N PHE A 85 8.11 -0.94 -1.16
CA PHE A 85 6.73 -1.30 -1.42
C PHE A 85 5.95 -0.06 -1.90
N THR A 86 5.05 -0.21 -2.87
CA THR A 86 4.27 0.92 -3.39
C THR A 86 2.79 0.84 -3.01
N VAL A 87 2.22 2.00 -2.66
CA VAL A 87 0.77 2.20 -2.58
C VAL A 87 0.35 3.13 -3.72
N THR A 88 -0.72 2.77 -4.42
CA THR A 88 -1.33 3.60 -5.48
C THR A 88 -2.80 3.85 -5.17
N ASN A 89 -3.20 5.12 -5.11
CA ASN A 89 -4.58 5.49 -4.83
C ASN A 89 -5.28 5.95 -6.11
N ILE A 90 -5.95 5.02 -6.81
CA ILE A 90 -6.77 5.35 -7.98
C ILE A 90 -8.12 5.95 -7.56
N GLY A 91 -8.59 5.63 -6.35
CA GLY A 91 -9.87 6.10 -5.82
C GLY A 91 -9.98 7.62 -5.68
N GLY A 92 -8.86 8.35 -5.69
CA GLY A 92 -8.86 9.82 -5.73
C GLY A 92 -9.35 10.41 -7.08
N ILE A 93 -9.29 9.62 -8.15
CA ILE A 93 -9.84 9.96 -9.48
C ILE A 93 -11.17 9.23 -9.67
N GLY A 94 -11.20 7.96 -9.27
CA GLY A 94 -12.35 7.06 -9.35
C GLY A 94 -11.91 5.63 -9.67
N GLY A 95 -12.88 4.71 -9.69
CA GLY A 95 -12.65 3.30 -10.00
C GLY A 95 -12.72 2.40 -8.77
N GLU A 96 -13.10 1.15 -9.01
CA GLU A 96 -13.31 0.17 -7.93
C GLU A 96 -12.10 -0.74 -7.76
N TYR A 97 -11.73 -1.51 -8.79
CA TYR A 97 -10.59 -2.42 -8.77
C TYR A 97 -9.55 -1.99 -9.80
N ALA A 98 -8.31 -2.40 -9.58
CA ALA A 98 -7.22 -2.20 -10.52
C ALA A 98 -6.32 -3.44 -10.60
N THR A 99 -5.60 -3.56 -11.71
CA THR A 99 -4.46 -4.49 -11.84
C THR A 99 -3.18 -3.65 -11.88
N PRO A 100 -2.71 -3.12 -10.73
CA PRO A 100 -1.53 -2.27 -10.71
C PRO A 100 -0.29 -3.05 -11.19
N ILE A 101 0.63 -2.37 -11.88
CA ILE A 101 1.91 -2.94 -12.28
C ILE A 101 2.92 -2.67 -11.16
N VAL A 102 3.66 -3.70 -10.76
CA VAL A 102 4.69 -3.61 -9.72
C VAL A 102 5.78 -2.60 -10.15
N ASN A 103 6.19 -1.73 -9.23
CA ASN A 103 7.22 -0.74 -9.48
C ASN A 103 8.61 -1.37 -9.28
N TYR A 104 9.19 -1.90 -10.36
CA TYR A 104 10.50 -2.55 -10.30
C TYR A 104 11.56 -1.62 -9.64
N PRO A 105 12.41 -2.13 -8.71
CA PRO A 105 12.65 -3.54 -8.39
C PRO A 105 11.86 -4.08 -7.19
N GLU A 106 10.78 -3.42 -6.77
CA GLU A 106 9.88 -3.97 -5.74
C GLU A 106 9.19 -5.24 -6.23
N VAL A 107 8.63 -6.03 -5.32
CA VAL A 107 7.91 -7.28 -5.64
C VAL A 107 6.41 -7.18 -5.44
N ALA A 108 5.89 -6.08 -4.91
CA ALA A 108 4.47 -5.91 -4.65
C ALA A 108 4.02 -4.44 -4.67
N ILE A 109 2.76 -4.24 -5.04
CA ILE A 109 2.08 -2.93 -5.05
C ILE A 109 0.62 -3.10 -4.64
N LEU A 110 0.12 -2.19 -3.78
CA LEU A 110 -1.27 -2.18 -3.32
C LEU A 110 -2.03 -0.99 -3.93
N ALA A 111 -3.06 -1.29 -4.72
CA ALA A 111 -4.00 -0.29 -5.21
C ALA A 111 -5.19 -0.10 -4.27
N LEU A 112 -5.55 1.16 -4.04
CA LEU A 112 -6.73 1.59 -3.29
C LEU A 112 -7.80 2.09 -4.27
N GLY A 113 -8.96 1.46 -4.25
CA GLY A 113 -10.15 1.91 -4.98
C GLY A 113 -10.86 3.07 -4.30
N GLU A 114 -11.94 3.56 -4.91
CA GLU A 114 -12.77 4.61 -4.33
C GLU A 114 -13.59 4.09 -3.14
N ILE A 115 -13.60 4.84 -2.04
CA ILE A 115 -14.46 4.54 -0.89
C ILE A 115 -15.91 4.90 -1.25
N ARG A 116 -16.79 3.90 -1.31
CA ARG A 116 -18.23 4.12 -1.56
C ARG A 116 -19.10 3.38 -0.56
N LYS A 117 -20.29 3.93 -0.28
CA LYS A 117 -21.33 3.21 0.45
C LYS A 117 -21.89 2.08 -0.42
N LYS A 118 -21.87 0.85 0.10
CA LYS A 118 -22.44 -0.33 -0.56
C LYS A 118 -23.27 -1.15 0.43
N PRO A 119 -24.33 -1.84 -0.03
CA PRO A 119 -25.04 -2.80 0.81
C PRO A 119 -24.11 -3.97 1.15
N ARG A 120 -24.06 -4.35 2.42
CA ARG A 120 -23.31 -5.49 2.93
C ARG A 120 -24.17 -6.27 3.92
N VAL A 121 -24.05 -7.59 3.87
CA VAL A 121 -24.61 -8.45 4.91
C VAL A 121 -23.76 -8.27 6.16
N VAL A 122 -24.43 -8.10 7.30
CA VAL A 122 -23.84 -7.97 8.63
C VAL A 122 -24.52 -9.00 9.51
N GLU A 123 -23.72 -9.89 10.09
CA GLU A 123 -24.19 -10.85 11.09
C GLU A 123 -24.56 -10.10 12.37
N THR A 124 -25.74 -10.40 12.91
CA THR A 124 -26.22 -9.87 14.20
C THR A 124 -26.76 -11.02 15.05
N ASP A 125 -26.97 -10.78 16.34
CA ASP A 125 -27.55 -11.79 17.24
C ASP A 125 -28.96 -12.24 16.79
N ASP A 126 -29.68 -11.39 16.06
CA ASP A 126 -31.03 -11.64 15.52
C ASP A 126 -31.02 -12.22 14.08
N GLY A 127 -29.82 -12.47 13.52
CA GLY A 127 -29.62 -12.98 12.15
C GLY A 127 -28.96 -11.98 11.20
N ASP A 128 -28.91 -12.34 9.92
CA ASP A 128 -28.24 -11.55 8.88
C ASP A 128 -29.06 -10.34 8.43
N GLU A 129 -28.45 -9.15 8.45
CA GLU A 129 -29.07 -7.92 7.96
C GLU A 129 -28.26 -7.26 6.83
N VAL A 130 -28.95 -6.68 5.84
CA VAL A 130 -28.30 -5.84 4.83
C VAL A 130 -28.20 -4.40 5.33
N ARG A 131 -26.99 -3.93 5.62
CA ARG A 131 -26.72 -2.56 6.09
C ARG A 131 -25.79 -1.81 5.12
N PRO A 132 -25.95 -0.49 4.93
CA PRO A 132 -24.98 0.30 4.17
C PRO A 132 -23.64 0.37 4.94
N ARG A 133 -22.54 0.11 4.23
CA ARG A 133 -21.17 0.18 4.75
C ARG A 133 -20.27 0.97 3.80
N HIS A 134 -19.33 1.73 4.35
CA HIS A 134 -18.22 2.26 3.55
C HIS A 134 -17.31 1.10 3.17
N VAL A 135 -17.08 0.94 1.88
CA VAL A 135 -16.24 -0.13 1.34
C VAL A 135 -15.07 0.50 0.60
N LEU A 136 -13.87 0.10 0.99
CA LEU A 136 -12.62 0.38 0.29
C LEU A 136 -12.19 -0.90 -0.43
N PRO A 137 -12.27 -0.97 -1.77
CA PRO A 137 -11.67 -2.07 -2.51
C PRO A 137 -10.15 -1.98 -2.46
N LEU A 138 -9.49 -3.13 -2.31
CA LEU A 138 -8.05 -3.26 -2.33
C LEU A 138 -7.66 -4.23 -3.45
N SER A 139 -6.65 -3.88 -4.24
CA SER A 139 -6.10 -4.77 -5.27
C SER A 139 -4.59 -4.87 -5.11
N LEU A 140 -4.12 -6.05 -4.72
CA LEU A 140 -2.69 -6.35 -4.59
C LEU A 140 -2.20 -7.01 -5.88
N SER A 141 -1.14 -6.46 -6.45
CA SER A 141 -0.31 -7.17 -7.44
C SER A 141 1.03 -7.50 -6.81
N PHE A 142 1.57 -8.67 -7.16
CA PHE A 142 2.85 -9.14 -6.67
C PHE A 142 3.58 -9.99 -7.71
N ASP A 143 4.89 -10.09 -7.60
CA ASP A 143 5.72 -10.98 -8.40
C ASP A 143 5.54 -12.42 -7.90
N HIS A 144 4.90 -13.25 -8.72
CA HIS A 144 4.58 -14.63 -8.36
C HIS A 144 5.81 -15.57 -8.31
N ARG A 145 6.99 -15.07 -8.72
CA ARG A 145 8.27 -15.75 -8.52
C ARG A 145 8.75 -15.67 -7.06
N VAL A 146 8.28 -14.67 -6.31
CA VAL A 146 8.68 -14.40 -4.91
C VAL A 146 7.54 -14.69 -3.94
N VAL A 147 6.30 -14.35 -4.31
CA VAL A 147 5.13 -14.38 -3.43
C VAL A 147 4.07 -15.30 -4.02
N ASP A 148 3.53 -16.22 -3.22
CA ASP A 148 2.38 -17.04 -3.62
C ASP A 148 1.03 -16.37 -3.29
N GLY A 149 -0.04 -16.88 -3.88
CA GLY A 149 -1.39 -16.36 -3.65
C GLY A 149 -1.88 -16.45 -2.21
N ALA A 150 -1.43 -17.45 -1.44
CA ALA A 150 -1.83 -17.60 -0.04
C ALA A 150 -1.19 -16.53 0.84
N MET A 151 0.09 -16.21 0.59
CA MET A 151 0.81 -15.13 1.25
C MET A 151 0.23 -13.77 0.88
N GLY A 152 -0.04 -13.51 -0.41
CA GLY A 152 -0.67 -12.27 -0.87
C GLY A 152 -2.06 -12.05 -0.25
N ALA A 153 -2.86 -13.12 -0.15
CA ALA A 153 -4.16 -13.07 0.50
C ALA A 153 -4.05 -12.80 2.01
N ARG A 154 -3.15 -13.48 2.73
CA ARG A 154 -2.91 -13.23 4.16
C ARG A 154 -2.41 -11.81 4.43
N PHE A 155 -1.48 -11.30 3.63
CA PHE A 155 -1.02 -9.91 3.70
C PHE A 155 -2.19 -8.93 3.53
N THR A 156 -3.01 -9.11 2.50
CA THR A 156 -4.15 -8.23 2.23
C THR A 156 -5.17 -8.29 3.36
N ASN A 157 -5.42 -9.48 3.92
CA ASN A 157 -6.28 -9.65 5.09
C ASN A 157 -5.75 -8.92 6.32
N ALA A 158 -4.44 -8.99 6.58
CA ALA A 158 -3.82 -8.25 7.68
C ALA A 158 -3.95 -6.73 7.50
N VAL A 159 -3.73 -6.22 6.28
CA VAL A 159 -3.97 -4.80 5.98
C VAL A 159 -5.42 -4.42 6.22
N MET A 160 -6.38 -5.25 5.78
CA MET A 160 -7.80 -5.03 6.03
C MET A 160 -8.12 -5.00 7.53
N GLU A 161 -7.51 -5.88 8.32
CA GLU A 161 -7.72 -5.95 9.77
C GLU A 161 -7.25 -4.67 10.46
N TYR A 162 -6.03 -4.21 10.19
CA TYR A 162 -5.54 -2.93 10.73
C TYR A 162 -6.38 -1.73 10.28
N LEU A 163 -6.96 -1.75 9.07
CA LEU A 163 -7.84 -0.68 8.60
C LEU A 163 -9.24 -0.73 9.24
N ARG A 164 -9.75 -1.92 9.56
CA ARG A 164 -11.03 -2.10 10.25
C ARG A 164 -10.93 -1.78 11.75
N ASN A 165 -9.80 -2.14 12.36
CA ASN A 165 -9.51 -1.96 13.78
C ASN A 165 -8.20 -1.15 13.97
N PRO A 166 -8.23 0.18 13.74
CA PRO A 166 -7.03 1.02 13.79
C PRO A 166 -6.31 1.03 15.14
N ASP A 167 -6.99 0.72 16.25
CA ASP A 167 -6.39 0.64 17.59
C ASP A 167 -5.29 -0.43 17.67
N LEU A 168 -5.35 -1.46 16.82
CA LEU A 168 -4.28 -2.46 16.70
C LEU A 168 -2.93 -1.83 16.29
N LEU A 169 -2.95 -0.68 15.60
CA LEU A 169 -1.73 0.03 15.22
C LEU A 169 -1.02 0.69 16.41
N LEU A 170 -1.66 0.78 17.58
CA LEU A 170 -1.03 1.27 18.81
C LEU A 170 -0.07 0.25 19.43
N LEU A 171 -0.17 -1.02 19.01
CA LEU A 171 0.68 -2.13 19.47
C LEU A 171 1.90 -2.37 18.57
N GLU A 172 2.06 -1.60 17.48
CA GLU A 172 3.01 -1.83 16.36
C GLU A 172 4.18 -0.85 16.26
#